data_AF-A0A175WFY2-F1
#
_entry.id   AF-A0A175WFY2-F1
#
_cell.length_a   1.000
_cell.length_b   1.000
_cell.length_c   1.000
_cell.angle_alpha   90.00
_cell.angle_beta   90.00
_cell.angle_gamma   90.00
#
_symmetry.space_group_name_H-M   'P 1'
#
loop_
_entity.id
_entity.type
_entity.pdbx_description
1 polymer ?
#
loop_
_entity_poly.entity_id
_entity_poly.type
_entity_poly.pdbx_seq_one_letter_code
_entity_poly.pdbx_strand_id
1 'polypeptide(L)'
;MPRATSPVDTDVGQRAAKVLSTLEVLQSGPDQEITILKLSEPISSAITSLSDDNNNNNNNNNNNNNKQPPARTSDISTASLDAPTPSSLEADLAHYKELFSKLRFSYVEQVTKEKFIRAIVGDPPLIVTPHENAELEACNTAAKAELKALKTDVAAMVADLGARGRDLAARYERVRADTAKLAELPAKIAKLEERVGELRAAQATGERQPGDGSAGMDLPLGRTLELVDGKKRELARLEKQLEQLGGQVPRKRKEAERLRGEVAALENRKANSAASAREAKRRRENAQQGGVEDELEARGRWYRASETVLRQVLGLQG
;
A
#
# COMPACT_ATOMS: atom_id res chain seq x y z
N MET A 1 -42.25 0.87 -20.49
CA MET A 1 -42.56 -0.02 -19.35
C MET A 1 -41.31 -0.12 -18.48
N PRO A 2 -41.17 0.65 -17.40
CA PRO A 2 -40.08 0.46 -16.46
C PRO A 2 -40.30 -0.88 -15.75
N ARG A 3 -39.38 -1.82 -15.94
CA ARG A 3 -39.42 -3.15 -15.33
C ARG A 3 -39.29 -2.95 -13.83
N ALA A 4 -40.37 -3.24 -13.10
CA ALA A 4 -40.43 -3.17 -11.64
C ALA A 4 -39.16 -3.76 -11.04
N THR A 5 -38.50 -3.00 -10.18
CA THR A 5 -37.43 -3.47 -9.30
C THR A 5 -37.90 -4.77 -8.68
N SER A 6 -37.12 -5.84 -8.89
CA SER A 6 -37.54 -7.14 -8.42
C SER A 6 -37.58 -7.10 -6.88
N PRO A 7 -38.59 -7.71 -6.22
CA PRO A 7 -38.71 -7.67 -4.76
C PRO A 7 -37.50 -8.27 -4.03
N VAL A 8 -36.65 -9.03 -4.74
CA VAL A 8 -35.43 -9.66 -4.22
C VAL A 8 -34.35 -8.63 -3.87
N ASP A 9 -34.18 -7.57 -4.67
CA ASP A 9 -33.08 -6.62 -4.47
C ASP A 9 -33.32 -5.72 -3.25
N THR A 10 -34.56 -5.24 -3.10
CA THR A 10 -34.99 -4.49 -1.90
C THR A 10 -34.91 -5.32 -0.63
N ASP A 11 -35.09 -6.64 -0.73
CA ASP A 11 -35.03 -7.56 0.41
C ASP A 11 -33.61 -7.68 0.97
N VAL A 12 -32.57 -7.67 0.13
CA VAL A 12 -31.17 -7.76 0.62
C VAL A 12 -30.77 -6.52 1.41
N GLY A 13 -31.06 -5.32 0.90
CA GLY A 13 -30.79 -4.06 1.60
C GLY A 13 -31.55 -3.95 2.93
N GLN A 14 -32.83 -4.32 2.93
CA GLN A 14 -33.66 -4.35 4.13
C GLN A 14 -33.18 -5.39 5.15
N ARG A 15 -32.73 -6.56 4.71
CA ARG A 15 -32.13 -7.57 5.59
C ARG A 15 -30.86 -7.06 6.26
N ALA A 16 -29.95 -6.43 5.50
CA ALA A 16 -28.73 -5.85 6.06
C ALA A 16 -29.05 -4.76 7.10
N ALA A 17 -29.97 -3.86 6.78
CA ALA A 17 -30.43 -2.81 7.70
C ALA A 17 -31.09 -3.39 8.96
N LYS A 18 -31.91 -4.44 8.82
CA LYS A 18 -32.54 -5.13 9.95
C LYS A 18 -31.50 -5.77 10.86
N VAL A 19 -30.49 -6.44 10.30
CA VAL A 19 -29.39 -7.03 11.08
C VAL A 19 -28.61 -5.93 11.83
N LEU A 20 -28.30 -4.80 11.18
CA LEU A 20 -27.67 -3.66 11.83
C LEU A 20 -28.53 -3.11 12.98
N SER A 21 -29.84 -2.93 12.79
CA SER A 21 -30.72 -2.48 13.88
C SER A 21 -30.79 -3.48 15.03
N THR A 22 -30.77 -4.79 14.75
CA THR A 22 -30.73 -5.79 15.82
C THR A 22 -29.39 -5.78 16.55
N LEU A 23 -28.28 -5.54 15.84
CA LEU A 23 -26.96 -5.40 16.44
C LEU A 23 -26.86 -4.13 17.28
N GLU A 24 -27.42 -3.01 16.83
CA GLU A 24 -27.46 -1.76 17.57
C GLU A 24 -28.33 -1.87 18.83
N VAL A 25 -29.46 -2.56 18.75
CA VAL A 25 -30.29 -2.89 19.92
C VAL A 25 -29.54 -3.80 20.90
N LEU A 26 -28.78 -4.77 20.41
CA LEU A 26 -27.94 -5.62 21.27
C LEU A 26 -26.73 -4.85 21.84
N GLN A 27 -26.19 -3.88 21.09
CA GLN A 27 -25.10 -3.00 21.51
C GLN A 27 -25.55 -1.81 22.36
N SER A 28 -26.84 -1.48 22.42
CA SER A 28 -27.39 -0.41 23.28
C SER A 28 -28.28 -0.98 24.38
N GLY A 29 -28.46 -2.30 24.40
CA GLY A 29 -29.36 -2.98 25.30
C GLY A 29 -28.92 -2.84 26.76
N PRO A 30 -29.87 -2.88 27.72
CA PRO A 30 -29.61 -2.67 29.15
C PRO A 30 -28.66 -3.71 29.77
N ASP A 31 -28.47 -4.87 29.12
CA ASP A 31 -27.54 -5.91 29.58
C ASP A 31 -26.05 -5.47 29.50
N GLN A 32 -25.76 -4.29 28.93
CA GLN A 32 -24.41 -3.75 28.82
C GLN A 32 -23.80 -3.21 30.11
N GLU A 33 -24.55 -3.05 31.20
CA GLU A 33 -23.95 -2.63 32.48
C GLU A 33 -22.82 -3.58 32.93
N ILE A 34 -22.79 -4.83 32.44
CA ILE A 34 -21.80 -5.85 32.83
C ILE A 34 -21.16 -6.56 31.63
N THR A 35 -20.86 -5.85 30.53
CA THR A 35 -20.09 -6.45 29.42
C THR A 35 -18.59 -6.22 29.58
N ILE A 36 -17.79 -7.26 29.28
CA ILE A 36 -16.33 -7.39 29.48
C ILE A 36 -15.51 -6.15 29.09
N LEU A 37 -15.97 -5.33 28.14
CA LEU A 37 -15.32 -4.06 27.79
C LEU A 37 -15.12 -3.18 29.04
N LYS A 38 -16.16 -2.99 29.86
CA LYS A 38 -16.06 -2.22 31.12
C LYS A 38 -15.20 -2.91 32.18
N LEU A 39 -15.05 -4.24 32.12
CA LEU A 39 -14.18 -4.99 33.03
C LEU A 39 -12.71 -5.00 32.58
N SER A 40 -12.46 -4.80 31.29
CA SER A 40 -11.11 -4.82 30.69
C SER A 40 -10.45 -3.45 30.62
N GLU A 41 -11.21 -2.37 30.84
CA GLU A 41 -10.61 -1.06 31.00
C GLU A 41 -9.77 -1.05 32.28
N PRO A 42 -8.51 -0.59 32.21
CA PRO A 42 -7.65 -0.55 33.37
C PRO A 42 -8.34 0.30 34.44
N ILE A 43 -8.33 -0.16 35.69
CA ILE A 43 -8.92 0.54 36.84
C ILE A 43 -8.40 1.99 36.93
N SER A 44 -7.20 2.24 36.39
CA SER A 44 -6.63 3.58 36.21
C SER A 44 -7.55 4.55 35.45
N SER A 45 -8.25 4.11 34.40
CA SER A 45 -9.18 4.97 33.63
C SER A 45 -10.32 5.48 34.50
N ALA A 46 -10.88 4.60 35.35
CA ALA A 46 -11.95 4.94 36.28
C ALA A 46 -11.48 5.91 37.38
N ILE A 47 -10.23 5.78 37.82
CA ILE A 47 -9.62 6.69 38.80
C ILE A 47 -9.33 8.05 38.17
N THR A 48 -8.86 8.11 36.91
CA THR A 48 -8.65 9.38 36.22
C THR A 48 -9.96 10.15 36.00
N SER A 49 -11.06 9.47 35.64
CA SER A 49 -12.37 10.12 35.53
C SER A 49 -12.89 10.67 36.86
N LEU A 50 -12.50 10.09 38.00
CA LEU A 50 -12.85 10.62 39.33
C LEU A 50 -11.91 11.74 39.80
N SER A 51 -10.70 11.82 39.23
CA SER A 51 -9.69 12.79 39.65
C SER A 51 -9.79 14.13 38.91
N ASP A 52 -10.38 14.16 37.72
CA ASP A 52 -10.57 15.40 36.96
C ASP A 52 -11.69 16.31 37.53
N ASP A 53 -12.60 15.78 38.35
CA ASP A 53 -13.67 16.59 38.95
C ASP A 53 -13.21 17.47 40.12
N ASN A 54 -12.00 17.27 40.66
CA ASN A 54 -11.58 17.96 41.90
C ASN A 54 -10.46 19.01 41.73
N ASN A 55 -10.03 19.31 40.50
CA ASN A 55 -8.86 20.18 40.28
C ASN A 55 -9.17 21.65 39.97
N ASN A 56 -10.38 22.15 40.21
CA ASN A 56 -10.73 23.54 39.84
C ASN A 56 -10.97 24.51 41.00
N ASN A 57 -10.48 24.23 42.22
CA ASN A 57 -10.73 25.19 43.30
C ASN A 57 -9.69 25.17 44.44
N ASN A 58 -8.43 25.50 44.15
CA ASN A 58 -7.57 26.02 45.21
C ASN A 58 -6.47 26.95 44.70
N ASN A 59 -6.88 28.03 44.05
CA ASN A 59 -6.01 29.16 43.75
C ASN A 59 -6.24 30.25 44.82
N ASN A 60 -5.76 30.03 46.05
CA ASN A 60 -5.65 31.13 47.00
C ASN A 60 -4.49 30.90 47.98
N ASN A 61 -3.30 31.27 47.51
CA ASN A 61 -2.46 32.27 48.14
C ASN A 61 -2.50 32.34 49.68
N ASN A 62 -1.51 31.75 50.35
CA ASN A 62 -0.95 32.39 51.54
C ASN A 62 0.48 31.91 51.82
N ASN A 63 1.42 32.75 51.41
CA ASN A 63 2.78 32.82 51.90
C ASN A 63 2.81 32.79 53.43
N ASN A 64 3.18 31.65 54.02
CA ASN A 64 3.70 31.64 55.38
C ASN A 64 5.07 30.98 55.40
N ASN A 65 6.06 31.87 55.30
CA ASN A 65 7.45 31.66 55.68
C ASN A 65 7.51 31.06 57.09
N ASN A 66 7.61 29.74 57.21
CA ASN A 66 8.11 29.15 58.44
C ASN A 66 9.24 28.19 58.12
N LYS A 67 10.45 28.73 58.33
CA LYS A 67 11.72 28.02 58.37
C LYS A 67 11.62 26.91 59.41
N GLN A 68 11.46 25.66 58.99
CA GLN A 68 11.84 24.52 59.81
C GLN A 68 12.71 23.52 59.02
N PRO A 69 13.69 22.89 59.70
CA PRO A 69 14.86 22.26 59.09
C PRO A 69 14.52 20.88 58.53
N PRO A 70 15.39 20.31 57.67
CA PRO A 70 15.04 19.26 56.73
C PRO A 70 14.68 17.95 57.46
N ALA A 71 13.38 17.68 57.54
CA ALA A 71 12.88 16.37 57.92
C ALA A 71 13.37 15.37 56.88
N ARG A 72 14.08 14.36 57.40
CA ARG A 72 14.73 13.28 56.67
C ARG A 72 13.65 12.38 56.07
N THR A 73 13.02 12.81 54.99
CA THR A 73 12.18 11.93 54.17
C THR A 73 13.13 11.05 53.39
N SER A 74 13.42 9.86 53.92
CA SER A 74 14.10 8.81 53.20
C SER A 74 13.27 8.47 51.95
N ASP A 75 13.75 8.98 50.82
CA ASP A 75 13.30 8.76 49.45
C ASP A 75 13.23 7.27 49.12
N ILE A 76 12.03 6.71 49.13
CA ILE A 76 11.73 5.53 48.30
C ILE A 76 10.39 5.67 47.57
N SER A 77 9.55 6.62 47.98
CA SER A 77 8.23 6.85 47.38
C SER A 77 8.25 7.83 46.20
N THR A 78 9.33 8.57 45.96
CA THR A 78 9.41 9.57 44.88
C THR A 78 9.86 8.98 43.54
N ALA A 79 10.54 7.82 43.54
CA ALA A 79 10.96 7.14 42.32
C ALA A 79 9.79 6.53 41.52
N SER A 80 8.60 6.40 42.11
CA SER A 80 7.44 5.74 41.48
C SER A 80 6.45 6.71 40.81
N LEU A 81 6.69 8.02 40.85
CA LEU A 81 5.81 9.00 40.21
C LEU A 81 6.17 9.28 38.75
N ASP A 82 7.30 8.76 38.26
CA ASP A 82 7.57 8.77 36.83
C ASP A 82 6.71 7.67 36.20
N ALA A 83 5.79 8.09 35.33
CA ALA A 83 4.63 7.32 34.83
C ALA A 83 4.88 5.81 34.84
N PRO A 84 4.13 5.01 35.64
CA PRO A 84 4.40 3.59 35.78
C PRO A 84 4.26 2.93 34.43
N THR A 85 5.39 2.68 33.78
CA THR A 85 5.42 1.90 32.56
C THR A 85 4.92 0.50 32.92
N PRO A 86 4.15 -0.18 32.05
CA PRO A 86 3.65 -1.52 32.33
C PRO A 86 4.74 -2.49 32.82
N SER A 87 5.95 -2.34 32.27
CA SER A 87 7.14 -3.11 32.67
C SER A 87 7.64 -2.76 34.08
N SER A 88 7.62 -1.49 34.51
CA SER A 88 7.98 -1.11 35.88
C SER A 88 6.98 -1.68 36.89
N LEU A 89 5.69 -1.61 36.57
CA LEU A 89 4.63 -2.09 37.45
C LEU A 89 4.71 -3.62 37.64
N GLU A 90 5.05 -4.37 36.60
CA GLU A 90 5.32 -5.81 36.71
C GLU A 90 6.50 -6.13 37.64
N ALA A 91 7.60 -5.36 37.52
CA ALA A 91 8.77 -5.51 38.39
C ALA A 91 8.43 -5.18 39.85
N ASP A 92 7.68 -4.11 40.10
CA ASP A 92 7.23 -3.72 41.44
C ASP A 92 6.31 -4.77 42.05
N LEU A 93 5.36 -5.32 41.27
CA LEU A 93 4.50 -6.40 41.73
C LEU A 93 5.29 -7.67 42.10
N ALA A 94 6.33 -8.00 41.32
CA ALA A 94 7.21 -9.13 41.65
C ALA A 94 7.98 -8.87 42.95
N HIS A 95 8.57 -7.67 43.10
CA HIS A 95 9.28 -7.25 44.30
C HIS A 95 8.38 -7.27 45.55
N TYR A 96 7.18 -6.70 45.47
CA TYR A 96 6.23 -6.73 46.59
C TYR A 96 5.76 -8.14 46.92
N LYS A 97 5.52 -9.01 45.93
CA LYS A 97 5.20 -10.42 46.18
C LYS A 97 6.30 -11.11 46.97
N GLU A 98 7.56 -10.89 46.63
CA GLU A 98 8.69 -11.45 47.35
C GLU A 98 8.81 -10.86 48.77
N LEU A 99 8.73 -9.53 48.91
CA LEU A 99 8.78 -8.84 50.19
C LEU A 99 7.69 -9.33 51.15
N PHE A 100 6.43 -9.37 50.70
CA PHE A 100 5.31 -9.83 51.53
C PHE A 100 5.41 -11.33 51.82
N SER A 101 5.96 -12.14 50.92
CA SER A 101 6.22 -13.56 51.19
C SER A 101 7.26 -13.73 52.30
N LYS A 102 8.35 -12.96 52.28
CA LYS A 102 9.37 -12.94 53.34
C LYS A 102 8.80 -12.43 54.66
N LEU A 103 8.04 -11.34 54.62
CA LEU A 103 7.42 -10.76 55.80
C LEU A 103 6.43 -11.73 56.46
N ARG A 104 5.58 -12.37 55.65
CA ARG A 104 4.66 -13.42 56.13
C ARG A 104 5.42 -14.58 56.77
N PHE A 105 6.49 -15.04 56.14
CA PHE A 105 7.31 -16.13 56.68
C PHE A 105 7.94 -15.74 58.03
N SER A 106 8.59 -14.58 58.09
CA SER A 106 9.20 -14.04 59.31
C SER A 106 8.17 -13.90 60.44
N TYR A 107 6.99 -13.36 60.15
CA TYR A 107 5.92 -13.22 61.14
C TYR A 107 5.43 -14.56 61.67
N VAL A 108 5.15 -15.53 60.79
CA VAL A 108 4.71 -16.87 61.22
C VAL A 108 5.79 -17.56 62.04
N GLU A 109 7.05 -17.43 61.65
CA GLU A 109 8.19 -17.97 62.40
C GLU A 109 8.29 -17.32 63.79
N GLN A 110 8.20 -16.00 63.88
CA GLN A 110 8.25 -15.24 65.13
C GLN A 110 7.10 -15.60 66.07
N VAL A 111 5.86 -15.64 65.56
CA VAL A 111 4.68 -16.05 66.34
C VAL A 111 4.83 -17.48 66.84
N THR A 112 5.42 -18.38 66.05
CA THR A 112 5.68 -19.76 66.47
C THR A 112 6.75 -19.84 67.57
N LYS A 113 7.86 -19.10 67.41
CA LYS A 113 8.92 -18.99 68.43
C LYS A 113 8.36 -18.45 69.75
N GLU A 114 7.54 -17.41 69.69
CA GLU A 114 6.91 -16.82 70.87
C GLU A 114 5.93 -17.79 71.54
N LYS A 115 5.08 -18.46 70.76
CA LYS A 115 4.15 -19.49 71.28
C LYS A 115 4.92 -20.62 71.96
N PHE A 116 6.06 -21.04 71.43
CA PHE A 116 6.90 -22.07 72.02
C PHE A 116 7.53 -21.61 73.34
N ILE A 117 8.05 -20.38 73.42
CA ILE A 117 8.57 -19.82 74.68
C ILE A 117 7.46 -19.75 75.73
N ARG A 118 6.28 -19.25 75.36
CA ARG A 118 5.12 -19.20 76.27
C ARG A 118 4.66 -20.58 76.73
N ALA A 119 4.75 -21.60 75.88
CA ALA A 119 4.41 -22.98 76.25
C ALA A 119 5.36 -23.58 77.30
N ILE A 120 6.64 -23.17 77.31
CA ILE A 120 7.65 -23.63 78.27
C ILE A 120 7.60 -22.82 79.57
N VAL A 121 7.41 -21.50 79.47
CA VAL A 121 7.45 -20.58 80.62
C VAL A 121 6.09 -20.46 81.30
N GLY A 122 5.00 -20.73 80.58
CA GLY A 122 3.65 -20.73 81.12
C GLY A 122 3.45 -21.84 82.15
N ASP A 123 2.64 -21.56 83.16
CA ASP A 123 2.32 -22.50 84.24
C ASP A 123 0.82 -22.87 84.12
N PRO A 124 0.47 -24.13 83.75
CA PRO A 124 1.34 -25.30 83.59
C PRO A 124 2.03 -25.38 82.21
N PRO A 125 3.23 -25.98 82.12
CA PRO A 125 3.95 -26.13 80.86
C PRO A 125 3.17 -27.03 79.90
N LEU A 126 2.96 -26.56 78.67
CA LEU A 126 2.29 -27.35 77.63
C LEU A 126 3.28 -28.33 77.01
N ILE A 127 3.27 -29.57 77.51
CA ILE A 127 4.08 -30.66 76.96
C ILE A 127 3.28 -31.31 75.83
N VAL A 128 3.71 -31.07 74.59
CA VAL A 128 3.12 -31.74 73.42
C VAL A 128 3.59 -33.19 73.39
N THR A 129 2.65 -34.12 73.43
CA THR A 129 2.94 -35.56 73.40
C THR A 129 3.26 -36.03 71.97
N PRO A 130 4.06 -37.10 71.79
CA PRO A 130 4.33 -37.65 70.46
C PRO A 130 3.06 -38.15 69.75
N HIS A 131 2.02 -38.55 70.51
CA HIS A 131 0.73 -38.95 69.96
C HIS A 131 -0.02 -37.77 69.33
N GLU A 132 -0.11 -36.64 70.04
CA GLU A 132 -0.73 -35.41 69.51
C GLU A 132 0.01 -34.92 68.26
N ASN A 133 1.35 -35.03 68.23
CA ASN A 133 2.13 -34.72 67.03
C ASN A 133 1.77 -35.64 65.86
N ALA A 134 1.63 -36.95 66.09
CA ALA A 134 1.24 -37.90 65.04
C ALA A 134 -0.17 -37.63 64.50
N GLU A 135 -1.13 -37.30 65.36
CA GLU A 135 -2.49 -36.90 64.95
C GLU A 135 -2.48 -35.59 64.16
N LEU A 136 -1.71 -34.59 64.60
CA LEU A 136 -1.55 -33.33 63.90
C LEU A 136 -0.86 -33.52 62.54
N GLU A 137 0.12 -34.41 62.43
CA GLU A 137 0.75 -34.76 61.16
C GLU A 137 -0.25 -35.45 60.21
N ALA A 138 -1.07 -36.38 60.71
CA ALA A 138 -2.13 -37.02 59.93
C ALA A 138 -3.18 -36.00 59.44
N CYS A 139 -3.63 -35.10 60.30
CA CYS A 139 -4.56 -34.03 59.93
C CYS A 139 -3.94 -33.04 58.93
N ASN A 140 -2.68 -32.63 59.16
CA ASN A 140 -1.97 -31.73 58.24
C ASN A 140 -1.72 -32.38 56.87
N THR A 141 -1.44 -33.67 56.81
CA THR A 141 -1.24 -34.38 55.53
C THR A 141 -2.55 -34.50 54.76
N ALA A 142 -3.66 -34.80 55.44
CA ALA A 142 -5.00 -34.77 54.84
C ALA A 142 -5.38 -33.37 54.31
N ALA A 143 -5.22 -32.33 55.13
CA ALA A 143 -5.50 -30.95 54.74
C ALA A 143 -4.59 -30.46 53.59
N LYS A 144 -3.31 -30.86 53.58
CA LYS A 144 -2.39 -30.58 52.47
C LYS A 144 -2.82 -31.27 51.18
N ALA A 145 -3.33 -32.50 51.26
CA ALA A 145 -3.83 -33.22 50.09
C ALA A 145 -5.07 -32.54 49.50
N GLU A 146 -6.03 -32.16 50.35
CA GLU A 146 -7.23 -31.42 49.95
C GLU A 146 -6.87 -30.05 49.34
N LEU A 147 -6.00 -29.28 50.00
CA LEU A 147 -5.53 -28.00 49.49
C LEU A 147 -4.82 -28.14 48.14
N LYS A 148 -4.06 -29.24 47.94
CA LYS A 148 -3.38 -29.51 46.67
C LYS A 148 -4.40 -29.81 45.56
N ALA A 149 -5.42 -30.61 45.84
CA ALA A 149 -6.50 -30.90 44.90
C ALA A 149 -7.25 -29.61 44.52
N LEU A 150 -7.65 -28.80 45.50
CA LEU A 150 -8.33 -27.53 45.24
C LEU A 150 -7.46 -26.56 44.44
N LYS A 151 -6.14 -26.49 44.73
CA LYS A 151 -5.20 -25.68 43.95
C LYS A 151 -5.12 -26.13 42.49
N THR A 152 -5.10 -27.43 42.23
CA THR A 152 -5.06 -27.94 40.85
C THR A 152 -6.36 -27.66 40.11
N ASP A 153 -7.50 -27.79 40.79
CA ASP A 153 -8.81 -27.51 40.21
C ASP A 153 -8.96 -26.03 39.88
N VAL A 154 -8.60 -25.14 40.81
CA VAL A 154 -8.62 -23.70 40.59
C VAL A 154 -7.65 -23.31 39.45
N ALA A 155 -6.45 -23.90 39.41
CA ALA A 155 -5.52 -23.64 38.31
C ALA A 155 -6.08 -24.07 36.95
N ALA A 156 -6.78 -25.22 36.90
CA ALA A 156 -7.46 -25.68 35.69
C ALA A 156 -8.62 -24.75 35.28
N MET A 157 -9.44 -24.30 36.24
CA MET A 157 -10.52 -23.34 35.97
C MET A 157 -10.00 -22.00 35.46
N VAL A 158 -8.92 -21.48 36.05
CA VAL A 158 -8.28 -20.24 35.60
C VAL A 158 -7.72 -20.39 34.18
N ALA A 159 -7.11 -21.53 33.88
CA ALA A 159 -6.60 -21.82 32.53
C ALA A 159 -7.74 -21.91 31.49
N ASP A 160 -8.85 -22.59 31.82
CA ASP A 160 -10.04 -22.69 30.96
C ASP A 160 -10.68 -21.31 30.76
N LEU A 161 -10.84 -20.54 31.84
CA LEU A 161 -11.37 -19.18 31.77
C LEU A 161 -10.49 -18.27 30.90
N GLY A 162 -9.16 -18.37 31.02
CA GLY A 162 -8.21 -17.65 30.18
C GLY A 162 -8.24 -18.08 28.71
N ALA A 163 -8.49 -19.36 28.42
CA ALA A 163 -8.68 -19.84 27.05
C ALA A 163 -9.99 -19.32 26.45
N ARG A 164 -11.10 -19.42 27.20
CA ARG A 164 -12.41 -18.90 26.80
C ARG A 164 -12.41 -17.39 26.62
N GLY A 165 -11.73 -16.66 27.49
CA GLY A 165 -11.57 -15.21 27.38
C GLY A 165 -10.87 -14.81 26.08
N ARG A 166 -9.81 -15.53 25.69
CA ARG A 166 -9.10 -15.30 24.41
C ARG A 166 -9.95 -15.66 23.19
N ASP A 167 -10.67 -16.78 23.23
CA ASP A 167 -11.59 -17.17 22.14
C ASP A 167 -12.72 -16.15 21.99
N LEU A 168 -13.31 -15.70 23.12
CA LEU A 168 -14.36 -14.68 23.12
C LEU A 168 -13.85 -13.34 22.57
N ALA A 169 -12.65 -12.90 22.95
CA ALA A 169 -12.03 -11.70 22.40
C ALA A 169 -11.83 -11.81 20.87
N ALA A 170 -11.34 -12.94 20.38
CA ALA A 170 -11.18 -13.17 18.94
C ALA A 170 -12.52 -13.16 18.19
N ARG A 171 -13.56 -13.76 18.77
CA ARG A 171 -14.93 -13.74 18.21
C ARG A 171 -15.51 -12.32 18.20
N TYR A 172 -15.31 -11.57 19.27
CA TYR A 172 -15.76 -10.19 19.38
C TYR A 172 -15.12 -9.32 18.28
N GLU A 173 -13.80 -9.40 18.10
CA GLU A 173 -13.10 -8.67 17.03
C GLU A 173 -13.60 -9.05 15.63
N ARG A 174 -13.89 -10.34 15.40
CA ARG A 174 -14.48 -10.79 14.14
C ARG A 174 -15.88 -10.19 13.93
N VAL A 175 -16.75 -10.26 14.94
CA VAL A 175 -18.10 -9.68 14.86
C VAL A 175 -18.02 -8.17 14.63
N ARG A 176 -17.10 -7.47 15.29
CA ARG A 176 -16.86 -6.04 15.09
C ARG A 176 -16.44 -5.73 13.65
N ALA A 177 -15.49 -6.49 13.11
CA ALA A 177 -15.04 -6.33 11.73
C ALA A 177 -16.16 -6.63 10.72
N ASP A 178 -16.97 -7.66 10.96
CA ASP A 178 -18.10 -8.00 10.07
C ASP A 178 -19.24 -6.99 10.18
N THR A 179 -19.47 -6.42 11.38
CA THR A 179 -20.42 -5.31 11.58
C THR A 179 -20.00 -4.06 10.81
N ALA A 180 -18.71 -3.74 10.81
CA ALA A 180 -18.17 -2.62 10.03
C ALA A 180 -18.39 -2.82 8.52
N LYS A 181 -18.12 -4.03 8.00
CA LYS A 181 -18.42 -4.35 6.59
C LYS A 181 -19.90 -4.25 6.29
N LEU A 182 -20.75 -4.74 7.20
CA LEU A 182 -22.20 -4.69 7.03
C LEU A 182 -22.72 -3.25 7.00
N ALA A 183 -22.13 -2.34 7.77
CA ALA A 183 -22.46 -0.91 7.73
C ALA A 183 -22.13 -0.25 6.38
N GLU A 184 -21.12 -0.74 5.65
CA GLU A 184 -20.77 -0.22 4.32
C GLU A 184 -21.66 -0.76 3.19
N LEU A 185 -22.28 -1.93 3.38
CA LEU A 185 -23.04 -2.62 2.32
C LEU A 185 -24.25 -1.82 1.81
N PRO A 186 -25.09 -1.19 2.65
CA PRO A 186 -26.23 -0.40 2.18
C PRO A 186 -25.83 0.73 1.22
N ALA A 187 -24.76 1.46 1.52
CA ALA A 187 -24.28 2.54 0.67
C ALA A 187 -23.73 1.99 -0.67
N LYS A 188 -23.02 0.86 -0.63
CA LYS A 188 -22.54 0.18 -1.84
C LYS A 188 -23.70 -0.32 -2.70
N ILE A 189 -24.71 -0.94 -2.09
CA ILE A 189 -25.92 -1.41 -2.79
C ILE A 189 -26.64 -0.24 -3.46
N ALA A 190 -26.88 0.85 -2.73
CA ALA A 190 -27.54 2.04 -3.29
C ALA A 190 -26.77 2.61 -4.51
N LYS A 191 -25.44 2.69 -4.42
CA LYS A 191 -24.59 3.14 -5.54
C LYS A 191 -24.62 2.19 -6.74
N LEU A 192 -24.67 0.88 -6.49
CA LEU A 192 -24.81 -0.12 -7.54
C LEU A 192 -26.20 -0.04 -8.19
N GLU A 193 -27.25 0.14 -7.42
CA GLU A 193 -28.62 0.32 -7.90
C GLU A 193 -28.76 1.59 -8.75
N GLU A 194 -28.18 2.71 -8.30
CA GLU A 194 -28.10 3.96 -9.06
C GLU A 194 -27.41 3.74 -10.41
N ARG A 195 -26.22 3.13 -10.41
CA ARG A 195 -25.46 2.85 -11.63
C ARG A 195 -26.21 1.88 -12.57
N VAL A 196 -26.91 0.89 -12.02
CA VAL A 196 -27.77 0.00 -12.81
C VAL A 196 -28.94 0.78 -13.40
N GLY A 197 -29.52 1.72 -12.65
CA GLY A 197 -30.53 2.67 -13.13
C GLY A 197 -30.04 3.52 -14.29
N GLU A 198 -28.86 4.13 -14.15
CA GLU A 198 -28.19 4.92 -15.20
C GLU A 198 -27.93 4.08 -16.46
N LEU A 199 -27.36 2.88 -16.31
CA LEU A 199 -27.07 1.99 -17.44
C LEU A 199 -28.33 1.55 -18.17
N ARG A 200 -29.41 1.26 -17.42
CA ARG A 200 -30.72 0.94 -17.99
C ARG A 200 -31.37 2.14 -18.68
N ALA A 201 -31.24 3.34 -18.11
CA ALA A 201 -31.71 4.58 -18.72
C ALA A 201 -30.97 4.85 -20.03
N ALA A 202 -29.64 4.77 -20.04
CA ALA A 202 -28.81 4.91 -21.23
C ALA A 202 -29.11 3.84 -22.29
N GLN A 203 -29.48 2.62 -21.88
CA GLN A 203 -29.96 1.58 -22.78
C GLN A 203 -31.35 1.92 -23.37
N ALA A 204 -32.25 2.52 -22.58
CA ALA A 204 -33.61 2.85 -22.99
C ALA A 204 -33.72 4.13 -23.85
N THR A 205 -32.94 5.18 -23.56
CA THR A 205 -32.95 6.43 -24.33
C THR A 205 -32.30 6.30 -25.70
N GLY A 206 -31.63 5.17 -25.99
CA GLY A 206 -30.96 4.99 -27.28
C GLY A 206 -29.79 5.97 -27.49
N GLU A 207 -29.42 6.74 -26.46
CA GLU A 207 -28.26 7.64 -26.43
C GLU A 207 -26.93 6.89 -26.39
N ARG A 208 -26.92 5.59 -26.73
CA ARG A 208 -25.71 4.91 -27.14
C ARG A 208 -25.26 5.56 -28.44
N GLN A 209 -24.18 6.33 -28.36
CA GLN A 209 -23.49 6.88 -29.53
C GLN A 209 -23.40 5.80 -30.63
N PRO A 210 -23.93 6.07 -31.85
CA PRO A 210 -23.86 5.15 -32.96
C PRO A 210 -22.39 4.98 -33.36
N GLY A 211 -21.71 4.01 -32.75
CA GLY A 211 -20.27 3.82 -32.89
C GLY A 211 -19.65 3.00 -31.77
N ASP A 212 -20.28 2.95 -30.60
CA ASP A 212 -19.81 2.07 -29.52
C ASP A 212 -20.27 0.62 -29.81
N GLY A 213 -19.34 -0.34 -29.81
CA GLY A 213 -19.54 -1.73 -30.24
C GLY A 213 -20.68 -2.49 -29.53
N SER A 214 -21.22 -1.89 -28.48
CA SER A 214 -22.37 -2.29 -27.70
C SER A 214 -23.70 -2.29 -28.46
N ALA A 215 -23.84 -1.54 -29.56
CA ALA A 215 -25.05 -1.63 -30.39
C ALA A 215 -25.24 -3.07 -30.91
N GLY A 216 -24.14 -3.78 -31.19
CA GLY A 216 -24.12 -5.18 -31.62
C GLY A 216 -24.66 -6.19 -30.60
N MET A 217 -24.66 -5.86 -29.30
CA MET A 217 -24.98 -6.84 -28.25
C MET A 217 -26.49 -7.08 -28.07
N ASP A 218 -27.34 -6.10 -28.37
CA ASP A 218 -28.80 -6.23 -28.29
C ASP A 218 -29.44 -6.43 -29.68
N LEU A 219 -28.65 -6.82 -30.70
CA LEU A 219 -29.21 -7.14 -32.00
C LEU A 219 -29.99 -8.47 -31.91
N PRO A 220 -31.23 -8.53 -32.44
CA PRO A 220 -31.93 -9.80 -32.57
C PRO A 220 -31.11 -10.75 -33.46
N LEU A 221 -31.23 -12.05 -33.21
CA LEU A 221 -30.42 -13.10 -33.87
C LEU A 221 -30.38 -12.97 -35.41
N GLY A 222 -31.49 -12.57 -36.04
CA GLY A 222 -31.51 -12.32 -37.49
C GLY A 222 -30.56 -11.20 -37.92
N ARG A 223 -30.52 -10.09 -37.17
CA ARG A 223 -29.68 -8.93 -37.47
C ARG A 223 -28.20 -9.20 -37.18
N THR A 224 -27.88 -10.00 -36.15
CA THR A 224 -26.50 -10.40 -35.89
C THR A 224 -25.95 -11.29 -37.00
N LEU A 225 -26.75 -12.23 -37.52
CA LEU A 225 -26.36 -13.07 -38.65
C LEU A 225 -26.11 -12.23 -39.92
N GLU A 226 -27.00 -11.27 -40.23
CA GLU A 226 -26.80 -10.33 -41.34
C GLU A 226 -25.50 -9.53 -41.19
N LEU A 227 -25.22 -9.02 -39.98
CA LEU A 227 -24.01 -8.25 -39.69
C LEU A 227 -22.76 -9.12 -39.84
N VAL A 228 -22.79 -10.36 -39.34
CA VAL A 228 -21.70 -11.33 -39.46
C VAL A 228 -21.45 -11.66 -40.93
N ASP A 229 -22.49 -11.88 -41.72
CA ASP A 229 -22.34 -12.13 -43.16
C ASP A 229 -21.83 -10.90 -43.91
N GLY A 230 -22.26 -9.69 -43.52
CA GLY A 230 -21.68 -8.44 -44.00
C GLY A 230 -20.18 -8.36 -43.73
N LYS A 231 -19.76 -8.64 -42.48
CA LYS A 231 -18.35 -8.63 -42.06
C LYS A 231 -17.52 -9.70 -42.77
N LYS A 232 -18.06 -10.90 -42.99
CA LYS A 232 -17.40 -11.94 -43.81
C LYS A 232 -17.17 -11.48 -45.25
N ARG A 233 -18.14 -10.80 -45.87
CA ARG A 233 -17.99 -10.22 -47.22
C ARG A 233 -16.94 -9.11 -47.25
N GLU A 234 -16.91 -8.25 -46.23
CA GLU A 234 -15.89 -7.20 -46.07
C GLU A 234 -14.49 -7.80 -45.94
N LEU A 235 -14.33 -8.82 -45.10
CA LEU A 235 -13.05 -9.53 -44.94
C LEU A 235 -12.60 -10.18 -46.25
N ALA A 236 -13.49 -10.88 -46.96
CA ALA A 236 -13.16 -11.48 -48.25
C ALA A 236 -12.80 -10.43 -49.32
N ARG A 237 -13.40 -9.23 -49.26
CA ARG A 237 -13.03 -8.11 -50.14
C ARG A 237 -11.66 -7.56 -49.78
N LEU A 238 -11.40 -7.34 -48.50
CA LEU A 238 -10.10 -6.85 -48.01
C LEU A 238 -8.99 -7.84 -48.32
N GLU A 239 -9.22 -9.13 -48.14
CA GLU A 239 -8.27 -10.20 -48.48
C GLU A 239 -7.92 -10.20 -49.98
N LYS A 240 -8.92 -10.06 -50.86
CA LYS A 240 -8.69 -9.89 -52.30
C LYS A 240 -7.89 -8.63 -52.62
N GLN A 241 -8.16 -7.52 -51.94
CA GLN A 241 -7.39 -6.29 -52.11
C GLN A 241 -5.95 -6.44 -51.62
N LEU A 242 -5.74 -7.17 -50.53
CA LEU A 242 -4.43 -7.48 -49.96
C LEU A 242 -3.63 -8.38 -50.91
N GLU A 243 -4.26 -9.39 -51.52
CA GLU A 243 -3.62 -10.25 -52.52
C GLU A 243 -3.25 -9.46 -53.80
N GLN A 244 -4.16 -8.61 -54.29
CA GLN A 244 -3.89 -7.75 -55.44
C GLN A 244 -2.73 -6.78 -55.18
N LEU A 245 -2.70 -6.14 -54.00
CA LEU A 245 -1.60 -5.27 -53.59
C LEU A 245 -0.32 -6.07 -53.39
N GLY A 246 -0.39 -7.25 -52.76
CA GLY A 246 0.72 -8.16 -52.55
C GLY A 246 1.41 -8.56 -53.86
N GLY A 247 0.64 -8.82 -54.92
CA GLY A 247 1.20 -9.08 -56.26
C GLY A 247 1.82 -7.85 -56.95
N GLN A 248 1.37 -6.64 -56.61
CA GLN A 248 1.89 -5.38 -57.18
C GLN A 248 3.16 -4.88 -56.48
N VAL A 249 3.29 -5.12 -55.17
CA VAL A 249 4.46 -4.70 -54.36
C VAL A 249 5.81 -5.14 -54.95
N PRO A 250 6.06 -6.43 -55.31
CA PRO A 250 7.35 -6.84 -55.84
C PRO A 250 7.63 -6.24 -57.22
N ARG A 251 6.60 -6.04 -58.04
CA ARG A 251 6.73 -5.39 -59.36
C ARG A 251 7.12 -3.92 -59.19
N LYS A 252 6.40 -3.19 -58.34
CA LYS A 252 6.69 -1.78 -58.04
C LYS A 252 8.04 -1.59 -57.36
N ARG A 253 8.45 -2.54 -56.50
CA ARG A 253 9.79 -2.55 -55.90
C ARG A 253 10.88 -2.72 -56.95
N LYS A 254 10.75 -3.67 -57.88
CA LYS A 254 11.70 -3.87 -58.98
C LYS A 254 11.77 -2.67 -59.93
N GLU A 255 10.62 -2.08 -60.25
CA GLU A 255 10.56 -0.83 -61.03
C GLU A 255 11.27 0.32 -60.32
N ALA A 256 11.05 0.48 -59.01
CA ALA A 256 11.72 1.52 -58.21
C ALA A 256 13.24 1.29 -58.10
N GLU A 257 13.70 0.05 -57.94
CA GLU A 257 15.13 -0.30 -57.94
C GLU A 257 15.78 -0.02 -59.30
N ARG A 258 15.10 -0.35 -60.41
CA ARG A 258 15.56 -0.04 -61.76
C ARG A 258 15.66 1.48 -61.99
N LEU A 259 14.61 2.23 -61.67
CA LEU A 259 14.59 3.68 -61.82
C LEU A 259 15.65 4.36 -60.95
N ARG A 260 15.90 3.86 -59.73
CA ARG A 260 17.01 4.36 -58.89
C ARG A 260 18.37 4.12 -59.54
N GLY A 261 18.58 2.95 -60.14
CA GLY A 261 19.81 2.67 -60.90
C GLY A 261 19.98 3.59 -62.11
N GLU A 262 18.90 3.85 -62.86
CA GLU A 262 18.90 4.76 -64.01
C GLU A 262 19.17 6.22 -63.59
N VAL A 263 18.54 6.69 -62.51
CA VAL A 263 18.77 8.03 -61.94
C VAL A 263 20.22 8.17 -61.48
N ALA A 264 20.76 7.19 -60.75
CA ALA A 264 22.17 7.21 -60.32
C ALA A 264 23.14 7.26 -61.50
N ALA A 265 22.86 6.54 -62.59
CA ALA A 265 23.67 6.60 -63.81
C ALA A 265 23.59 7.97 -64.51
N LEU A 266 22.41 8.58 -64.54
CA LEU A 266 22.21 9.93 -65.10
C LEU A 266 22.88 11.00 -64.23
N GLU A 267 22.83 10.88 -62.91
CA GLU A 267 23.52 11.75 -61.98
C GLU A 267 25.04 11.65 -62.15
N ASN A 268 25.59 10.43 -62.28
CA ASN A 268 27.01 10.24 -62.58
C ASN A 268 27.40 10.83 -63.93
N ARG A 269 26.58 10.67 -64.98
CA ARG A 269 26.83 11.32 -66.28
C ARG A 269 26.80 12.84 -66.18
N LYS A 270 25.85 13.40 -65.43
CA LYS A 270 25.76 14.84 -65.18
C LYS A 270 26.95 15.34 -64.37
N ALA A 271 27.40 14.59 -63.37
CA ALA A 271 28.58 14.92 -62.58
C ALA A 271 29.85 14.88 -63.45
N ASN A 272 30.00 13.86 -64.29
CA ASN A 272 31.14 13.73 -65.21
C ASN A 272 31.12 14.84 -66.26
N SER A 273 29.98 15.15 -66.89
CA SER A 273 29.89 16.24 -67.87
C SER A 273 30.12 17.60 -67.22
N ALA A 274 29.62 17.83 -66.01
CA ALA A 274 29.89 19.04 -65.24
C ALA A 274 31.37 19.15 -64.84
N ALA A 275 32.02 18.04 -64.46
CA ALA A 275 33.44 18.00 -64.16
C ALA A 275 34.29 18.27 -65.41
N SER A 276 33.99 17.63 -66.54
CA SER A 276 34.67 17.89 -67.82
C SER A 276 34.46 19.34 -68.29
N ALA A 277 33.26 19.90 -68.12
CA ALA A 277 33.00 21.31 -68.44
C ALA A 277 33.79 22.27 -67.54
N ARG A 278 33.87 21.97 -66.23
CA ARG A 278 34.69 22.74 -65.28
C ARG A 278 36.18 22.63 -65.59
N GLU A 279 36.66 21.45 -65.96
CA GLU A 279 38.06 21.25 -66.33
C GLU A 279 38.41 21.90 -67.66
N ALA A 280 37.52 21.84 -68.67
CA ALA A 280 37.68 22.57 -69.91
C ALA A 280 37.68 24.09 -69.68
N LYS A 281 36.80 24.59 -68.80
CA LYS A 281 36.79 26.00 -68.40
C LYS A 281 38.08 26.37 -67.67
N ARG A 282 38.54 25.56 -66.71
CA ARG A 282 39.80 25.79 -65.99
C ARG A 282 41.01 25.72 -66.93
N ARG A 283 41.01 24.81 -67.90
CA ARG A 283 42.08 24.69 -68.90
C ARG A 283 42.10 25.89 -69.84
N ARG A 284 40.93 26.43 -70.20
CA ARG A 284 40.80 27.67 -70.98
C ARG A 284 41.22 28.89 -70.16
N GLU A 285 40.75 29.02 -68.93
CA GLU A 285 41.14 30.09 -68.01
C GLU A 285 42.65 30.03 -67.73
N ASN A 286 43.23 28.85 -67.52
CA ASN A 286 44.68 28.67 -67.39
C ASN A 286 45.43 28.91 -68.70
N ALA A 287 44.86 28.65 -69.87
CA ALA A 287 45.49 28.98 -71.15
C ALA A 287 45.45 30.49 -71.43
N GLN A 288 44.39 31.18 -70.98
CA GLN A 288 44.23 32.62 -71.10
C GLN A 288 45.03 33.39 -70.05
N GLN A 289 45.10 32.91 -68.81
CA GLN A 289 45.96 33.49 -67.78
C GLN A 289 47.42 33.09 -67.97
N GLY A 290 47.67 31.86 -68.42
CA GLY A 290 48.99 31.32 -68.63
C GLY A 290 49.54 31.66 -70.01
N GLY A 291 49.37 32.88 -70.50
CA GLY A 291 50.18 33.47 -71.57
C GLY A 291 50.36 32.65 -72.85
N VAL A 292 49.64 31.56 -73.13
CA VAL A 292 49.89 30.73 -74.32
C VAL A 292 49.36 31.45 -75.55
N GLU A 293 48.25 32.19 -75.44
CA GLU A 293 47.83 33.11 -76.52
C GLU A 293 48.84 34.24 -76.70
N ASP A 294 49.36 34.83 -75.62
CA ASP A 294 50.39 35.86 -75.71
C ASP A 294 51.71 35.31 -76.26
N GLU A 295 52.10 34.09 -75.93
CA GLU A 295 53.28 33.39 -76.45
C GLU A 295 53.09 32.99 -77.91
N LEU A 296 51.90 32.50 -78.29
CA LEU A 296 51.55 32.20 -79.68
C LEU A 296 51.51 33.48 -80.53
N GLU A 297 50.92 34.55 -80.02
CA GLU A 297 50.93 35.85 -80.67
C GLU A 297 52.34 36.44 -80.73
N ALA A 298 53.11 36.40 -79.64
CA ALA A 298 54.49 36.88 -79.59
C ALA A 298 55.36 36.11 -80.59
N ARG A 299 55.19 34.79 -80.68
CA ARG A 299 55.89 33.93 -81.64
C ARG A 299 55.43 34.21 -83.07
N GLY A 300 54.14 34.46 -83.30
CA GLY A 300 53.61 34.90 -84.59
C GLY A 300 54.13 36.27 -85.01
N ARG A 301 54.18 37.23 -84.09
CA ARG A 301 54.76 38.58 -84.30
C ARG A 301 56.25 38.47 -84.59
N TRP A 302 56.97 37.63 -83.87
CA TRP A 302 58.39 37.37 -84.09
C TRP A 302 58.63 36.72 -85.46
N TYR A 303 57.83 35.72 -85.86
CA TYR A 303 57.92 35.13 -87.19
C TYR A 303 57.65 36.16 -88.30
N ARG A 304 56.59 36.97 -88.19
CA ARG A 304 56.31 38.04 -89.16
C ARG A 304 57.43 39.08 -89.20
N ALA A 305 57.97 39.48 -88.05
CA ALA A 305 59.09 40.41 -87.99
C ALA A 305 60.35 39.81 -88.64
N SER A 306 60.65 38.54 -88.35
CA SER A 306 61.77 37.83 -88.97
C SER A 306 61.59 37.63 -90.47
N GLU A 307 60.37 37.35 -90.94
CA GLU A 307 60.01 37.27 -92.35
C GLU A 307 60.22 38.62 -93.04
N THR A 308 59.84 39.72 -92.38
CA THR A 308 60.00 41.08 -92.92
C THR A 308 61.48 41.46 -93.03
N VAL A 309 62.29 41.13 -92.02
CA VAL A 309 63.75 41.35 -92.02
C VAL A 309 64.42 40.49 -93.09
N LEU A 310 64.07 39.21 -93.20
CA LEU A 310 64.60 38.33 -94.27
C LEU A 310 64.25 38.87 -95.66
N ARG A 311 63.01 39.32 -95.87
CA ARG A 311 62.58 39.92 -97.14
C ARG A 311 63.39 41.18 -97.48
N GLN A 312 63.67 42.05 -96.51
CA GLN A 312 64.53 43.21 -96.73
C GLN A 312 65.98 42.84 -97.07
N VAL A 313 66.58 41.88 -96.36
CA VAL A 313 67.98 41.45 -96.62
C VAL A 313 68.13 40.78 -97.98
N LEU A 314 67.12 40.01 -98.41
CA LEU A 314 67.10 39.35 -99.71
C LEU A 314 66.75 40.31 -100.86
N GLY A 315 66.50 41.60 -100.59
CA GLY A 315 66.08 42.56 -101.63
C GLY A 315 64.74 42.20 -102.28
N LEU A 316 63.93 41.36 -101.63
CA LEU A 316 62.60 40.98 -102.07
C LEU A 316 61.63 42.08 -101.64
N GLN A 317 61.71 43.21 -102.33
CA GLN A 317 60.80 44.33 -102.12
C GLN A 317 59.50 44.05 -102.87
N GLY A 318 58.48 43.60 -102.13
CA GLY A 318 57.06 43.65 -102.51
C GLY A 318 56.65 42.74 -103.66
#